data_AF-A0A831Z5I9-F1
#
_entry.id   AF-A0A831Z5I9-F1
#
_cell.length_a   1.000
_cell.length_b   1.000
_cell.length_c   1.000
_cell.angle_alpha   90.00
_cell.angle_beta   90.00
_cell.angle_gamma   90.00
#
_symmetry.space_group_name_H-M   'P 1'
#
loop_
_entity.id
_entity.type
_entity.pdbx_description
1 polymer ?
#
loop_
_entity_poly.entity_id
_entity_poly.type
_entity_poly.pdbx_seq_one_letter_code
_entity_poly.pdbx_strand_id
1 'polypeptide(L)'
;MHALFQPIYLYNLTIGIALPLVYINTIIQLMGRLVAKGFPPDLSRKVIHIAAGSWIWVWSLLVPSDGWSYIFNISVAVLWTLLFLQKGFTAKQGDVAVQTMTRTGDPKELLRGPLFFTLAMEFVGIFYFMTRPEC
;
A
#
# COMPACT_ATOMS: atom_id res chain seq x y z
N MET A 1 3.92 -15.55 29.02
CA MET A 1 3.52 -15.65 27.60
C MET A 1 2.32 -14.74 27.40
N HIS A 2 2.53 -13.50 26.95
CA HIS A 2 1.42 -12.59 26.64
C HIS A 2 0.70 -13.12 25.41
N ALA A 3 -0.60 -13.38 25.52
CA ALA A 3 -1.39 -13.95 24.44
C ALA A 3 -1.34 -13.03 23.21
N LEU A 4 -0.91 -13.58 22.07
CA LEU A 4 -0.94 -12.97 20.73
C LEU A 4 -2.35 -12.56 20.26
N PHE A 5 -3.39 -12.82 21.07
CA PHE A 5 -4.82 -12.63 20.77
C PHE A 5 -5.50 -11.60 21.68
N GLN A 6 -4.80 -10.55 22.11
CA GLN A 6 -5.51 -9.41 22.70
C GLN A 6 -6.34 -8.69 21.61
N PRO A 7 -7.55 -8.19 21.92
CA PRO A 7 -8.42 -7.53 20.95
C PRO A 7 -7.76 -6.32 20.27
N ILE A 8 -6.77 -5.71 20.92
CA ILE A 8 -5.99 -4.60 20.36
C ILE A 8 -5.12 -5.02 19.16
N TYR A 9 -4.52 -6.21 19.19
CA TYR A 9 -3.72 -6.72 18.07
C TYR A 9 -4.61 -7.04 16.86
N LEU A 10 -5.79 -7.61 17.10
CA LEU A 10 -6.79 -7.85 16.07
C LEU A 10 -7.30 -6.54 15.45
N TYR A 11 -7.54 -5.52 16.28
CA TYR A 11 -7.91 -4.19 15.82
C TYR A 11 -6.82 -3.56 14.96
N ASN A 12 -5.58 -3.50 15.46
CA ASN A 12 -4.44 -2.92 14.74
C ASN A 12 -4.08 -3.70 13.46
N LEU A 13 -4.25 -5.02 13.45
CA LEU A 13 -4.12 -5.83 12.22
C LEU A 13 -5.21 -5.49 11.20
N THR A 14 -6.46 -5.39 11.64
CA THR A 14 -7.59 -5.12 10.74
C THR A 14 -7.50 -3.71 10.17
N ILE A 15 -7.26 -2.72 11.02
CA ILE A 15 -7.13 -1.31 10.63
C ILE A 15 -5.82 -1.09 9.86
N GLY A 16 -4.70 -1.59 10.37
CA GLY A 16 -3.38 -1.34 9.79
C GLY A 16 -3.10 -2.11 8.49
N ILE A 17 -3.71 -3.28 8.27
CA ILE A 17 -3.43 -4.13 7.10
C ILE A 17 -4.66 -4.32 6.23
N ALA A 18 -5.75 -4.86 6.78
CA ALA A 18 -6.90 -5.25 5.95
C ALA A 18 -7.59 -4.03 5.31
N LEU A 19 -7.78 -2.95 6.07
CA LEU A 19 -8.46 -1.75 5.58
C LEU A 19 -7.69 -1.05 4.43
N PRO A 20 -6.37 -0.76 4.52
CA PRO A 20 -5.59 -0.24 3.40
C PRO A 20 -5.61 -1.15 2.17
N LEU A 21 -5.49 -2.46 2.36
CA LEU A 21 -5.49 -3.41 1.24
C LEU A 21 -6.84 -3.40 0.52
N VAL A 22 -7.95 -3.39 1.25
CA VAL A 22 -9.30 -3.28 0.66
C VAL A 22 -9.47 -1.93 -0.03
N TYR A 23 -9.06 -0.84 0.61
CA TYR A 23 -9.16 0.52 0.06
C TYR A 23 -8.42 0.65 -1.28
N ILE A 24 -7.12 0.28 -1.32
CA ILE A 24 -6.29 0.38 -2.52
C ILE A 24 -6.82 -0.54 -3.63
N ASN A 25 -7.14 -1.80 -3.31
CA ASN A 25 -7.66 -2.74 -4.32
C ASN A 25 -9.01 -2.31 -4.88
N THR A 26 -9.88 -1.73 -4.06
CA THR A 26 -11.19 -1.22 -4.52
C THR A 26 -11.00 -0.09 -5.52
N ILE A 27 -10.08 0.84 -5.26
CA ILE A 27 -9.79 1.96 -6.16
C ILE A 27 -9.15 1.48 -7.46
N ILE A 28 -8.20 0.54 -7.40
CA ILE A 28 -7.60 -0.08 -8.59
C ILE A 28 -8.68 -0.72 -9.47
N GLN A 29 -9.56 -1.54 -8.88
CA GLN A 29 -10.64 -2.19 -9.63
C GLN A 29 -11.64 -1.20 -10.21
N LEU A 30 -12.02 -0.17 -9.45
CA LEU A 30 -12.93 0.88 -9.91
C LEU A 30 -12.34 1.64 -11.10
N MET A 31 -11.10 2.08 -10.97
CA MET A 31 -10.40 2.81 -12.03
C MET A 31 -10.15 1.94 -13.25
N GLY A 32 -9.83 0.65 -13.07
CA GLY A 32 -9.74 -0.32 -14.16
C GLY A 32 -11.05 -0.46 -14.94
N ARG A 33 -12.20 -0.54 -14.25
CA ARG A 33 -13.53 -0.57 -14.88
C ARG A 33 -13.86 0.74 -15.61
N LEU A 34 -13.42 1.89 -15.11
CA LEU A 34 -13.62 3.17 -15.77
C LEU A 34 -12.76 3.29 -17.04
N VAL A 35 -11.50 2.83 -16.98
CA VAL A 35 -10.63 2.79 -18.16
C VAL A 35 -11.22 1.88 -19.24
N ALA A 36 -11.77 0.72 -18.86
CA ALA A 36 -12.47 -0.16 -19.80
C ALA A 36 -13.70 0.48 -20.46
N LYS A 37 -14.28 1.53 -19.84
CA LYS A 37 -15.39 2.33 -20.37
C LYS A 37 -14.94 3.57 -21.16
N GLY A 38 -13.64 3.75 -21.39
CA GLY A 38 -13.08 4.87 -22.17
C GLY A 38 -12.47 6.00 -21.34
N PHE A 39 -12.28 5.81 -20.03
CA PHE A 39 -11.57 6.79 -19.20
C PHE A 39 -10.07 6.82 -19.52
N PRO A 40 -9.42 7.99 -19.57
CA PRO A 40 -8.00 8.08 -19.91
C PRO A 40 -7.10 7.34 -18.89
N PRO A 41 -6.27 6.39 -19.35
CA PRO A 41 -5.42 5.57 -18.47
C PRO A 41 -4.36 6.40 -17.71
N ASP A 42 -3.93 7.52 -18.27
CA ASP A 42 -3.03 8.46 -17.58
C ASP A 42 -3.64 9.08 -16.34
N LEU A 43 -4.94 9.41 -16.38
CA LEU A 43 -5.65 9.98 -15.24
C LEU A 43 -5.95 8.90 -14.20
N SER A 44 -6.32 7.69 -14.66
CA SER A 44 -6.51 6.51 -13.79
C SER A 44 -5.26 6.23 -12.95
N ARG A 45 -4.07 6.21 -13.59
CA ARG A 45 -2.79 6.03 -12.90
C ARG A 45 -2.54 7.11 -11.84
N LYS A 46 -2.82 8.38 -12.13
CA LYS A 46 -2.68 9.48 -11.15
C LYS A 46 -3.61 9.30 -9.95
N VAL A 47 -4.87 8.93 -10.18
CA VAL A 47 -5.84 8.67 -9.12
C VAL A 47 -5.40 7.51 -8.23
N ILE A 48 -4.94 6.41 -8.83
CA ILE A 48 -4.44 5.24 -8.09
C ILE A 48 -3.23 5.61 -7.23
N HIS A 49 -2.28 6.41 -7.74
CA HIS A 49 -1.12 6.83 -6.96
C HIS A 49 -1.49 7.79 -5.82
N ILE A 50 -2.40 8.74 -6.06
CA ILE A 50 -2.88 9.65 -5.01
C ILE A 50 -3.62 8.85 -3.92
N ALA A 51 -4.45 7.89 -4.30
CA ALA A 51 -5.13 7.00 -3.37
C ALA A 51 -4.17 6.09 -2.61
N ALA A 52 -3.22 5.47 -3.32
CA ALA A 52 -2.20 4.62 -2.70
C ALA A 52 -1.23 5.42 -1.84
N GLY A 53 -1.11 6.73 -1.99
CA GLY A 53 -0.36 7.60 -1.09
C GLY A 53 -1.21 8.16 0.06
N SER A 54 -2.52 8.38 -0.17
CA SER A 54 -3.42 8.91 0.84
C SER A 54 -3.70 7.94 1.98
N TRP A 55 -3.46 6.64 1.81
CA TRP A 55 -3.67 5.60 2.84
C TRP A 55 -2.99 5.90 4.19
N ILE A 56 -2.06 6.85 4.24
CA ILE A 56 -1.47 7.38 5.48
C ILE A 56 -2.52 7.83 6.51
N TRP A 57 -3.75 8.17 6.11
CA TRP A 57 -4.83 8.49 7.05
C TRP A 57 -5.18 7.33 8.00
N VAL A 58 -4.87 6.08 7.61
CA VAL A 58 -5.07 4.90 8.45
C VAL A 58 -4.14 4.91 9.68
N TRP A 59 -3.01 5.63 9.59
CA TRP A 59 -2.04 5.71 10.68
C TRP A 59 -2.62 6.36 11.93
N SER A 60 -3.52 7.34 11.77
CA SER A 60 -4.21 8.01 12.89
C SER A 60 -5.27 7.13 13.56
N LEU A 61 -5.63 6.00 12.96
CA LEU A 61 -6.61 5.05 13.50
C LEU A 61 -5.94 3.90 14.27
N LEU A 62 -4.62 3.79 14.22
CA LEU A 62 -3.87 2.77 14.98
C LEU A 62 -3.76 3.19 16.44
N VAL A 63 -3.94 2.23 17.35
CA VAL A 63 -3.83 2.48 18.79
C VAL A 63 -2.40 2.13 19.24
N PRO A 64 -1.62 3.06 19.85
CA PRO A 64 -0.22 2.83 20.23
C PRO A 64 0.01 1.90 21.43
N SER A 65 -1.06 1.40 22.07
CA SER A 65 -0.99 0.79 23.42
C SER A 65 -0.25 -0.54 23.49
N ASP A 66 0.04 -1.15 22.35
CA ASP A 66 0.58 -2.50 22.21
C ASP A 66 2.08 -2.52 21.89
N GLY A 67 2.70 -1.40 21.48
CA GLY A 67 4.12 -1.37 21.09
C GLY A 67 4.45 -2.10 19.77
N TRP A 68 3.47 -2.78 19.17
CA TRP A 68 3.56 -3.46 17.87
C TRP A 68 2.87 -2.69 16.73
N SER A 69 2.21 -1.58 17.03
CA SER A 69 1.42 -0.80 16.07
C SER A 69 2.25 -0.29 14.89
N TYR A 70 3.54 0.00 15.11
CA TYR A 70 4.48 0.37 14.06
C TYR A 70 4.72 -0.78 13.05
N ILE A 71 4.75 -2.03 13.52
CA ILE A 71 4.94 -3.21 12.65
C ILE A 71 3.72 -3.37 11.76
N PHE A 72 2.51 -3.25 12.30
CA PHE A 72 1.29 -3.35 11.49
C PHE A 72 1.19 -2.25 10.44
N ASN A 73 1.67 -1.04 10.76
CA ASN A 73 1.76 0.06 9.80
C ASN A 73 2.71 -0.27 8.63
N ILE A 74 3.96 -0.60 8.94
CA ILE A 74 4.99 -0.86 7.92
C ILE A 74 4.66 -2.11 7.10
N SER A 75 3.94 -3.08 7.68
CA SER A 75 3.57 -4.34 7.01
C SER A 75 2.89 -4.13 5.66
N VAL A 76 2.01 -3.13 5.52
CA VAL A 76 1.35 -2.85 4.22
C VAL A 76 2.35 -2.36 3.19
N ALA A 77 3.22 -1.42 3.57
CA ALA A 77 4.25 -0.91 2.66
C ALA A 77 5.20 -2.02 2.21
N VAL A 78 5.63 -2.89 3.15
CA VAL A 78 6.47 -4.06 2.85
C VAL A 78 5.76 -5.06 1.94
N LEU A 79 4.48 -5.36 2.19
CA LEU A 79 3.71 -6.25 1.33
C LEU A 79 3.63 -5.70 -0.10
N TRP A 80 3.42 -4.39 -0.26
CA TRP A 80 3.43 -3.75 -1.58
C TRP A 80 4.82 -3.72 -2.23
N THR A 81 5.88 -3.45 -1.47
CA THR A 81 7.27 -3.53 -1.93
C THR A 81 7.57 -4.93 -2.46
N LEU A 82 7.21 -5.98 -1.72
CA LEU A 82 7.38 -7.37 -2.16
C LEU A 82 6.54 -7.68 -3.41
N LEU A 83 5.30 -7.21 -3.48
CA LEU A 83 4.47 -7.36 -4.68
C LEU A 83 5.08 -6.65 -5.90
N PHE A 84 5.62 -5.45 -5.74
CA PHE A 84 6.28 -4.71 -6.82
C PHE A 84 7.59 -5.35 -7.25
N LEU A 85 8.38 -5.88 -6.31
CA LEU A 85 9.56 -6.68 -6.64
C LEU A 85 9.15 -7.94 -7.41
N GLN A 86 8.21 -8.73 -6.88
CA GLN A 86 7.74 -9.94 -7.52
C GLN A 86 7.20 -9.65 -8.92
N LYS A 87 6.27 -8.69 -9.07
CA LYS A 87 5.68 -8.35 -10.36
C LYS A 87 6.69 -7.71 -11.30
N GLY A 88 7.60 -6.88 -10.79
CA GLY A 88 8.66 -6.26 -11.59
C GLY A 88 9.64 -7.27 -12.19
N PHE A 89 9.95 -8.35 -11.47
CA PHE A 89 10.85 -9.41 -11.94
C PHE A 89 10.16 -10.57 -12.68
N THR A 90 8.90 -10.89 -12.34
CA THR A 90 8.22 -12.11 -12.81
C THR A 90 6.99 -11.87 -13.69
N ALA A 91 6.37 -10.68 -13.65
CA ALA A 91 5.15 -10.44 -14.41
C ALA A 91 5.44 -10.27 -15.90
N LYS A 92 4.55 -10.82 -16.73
CA LYS A 92 4.54 -10.59 -18.18
C LYS A 92 3.70 -9.34 -18.49
N GLN A 93 3.94 -8.72 -19.64
CA GLN A 93 3.27 -7.47 -20.08
C GLN A 93 1.73 -7.54 -20.10
N GLY A 94 1.14 -8.74 -20.09
CA GLY A 94 -0.31 -8.96 -20.07
C GLY A 94 -0.97 -8.97 -18.68
N ASP A 95 -0.22 -8.74 -17.60
CA ASP A 95 -0.80 -8.74 -16.25
C ASP A 95 -1.59 -7.45 -15.99
N VAL A 96 -2.79 -7.59 -15.42
CA VAL A 96 -3.67 -6.47 -15.07
C VAL A 96 -2.95 -5.47 -14.17
N ALA A 97 -2.12 -5.94 -13.23
CA ALA A 97 -1.33 -5.06 -12.37
C ALA A 97 -0.32 -4.21 -13.15
N VAL A 98 0.34 -4.81 -14.16
CA VAL A 98 1.32 -4.11 -15.01
C VAL A 98 0.61 -3.10 -15.91
N GLN A 99 -0.48 -3.49 -16.57
CA GLN A 99 -1.25 -2.61 -17.45
C GLN A 99 -1.85 -1.41 -16.70
N THR A 100 -2.27 -1.62 -15.47
CA THR A 100 -2.92 -0.55 -14.69
C THR A 100 -1.90 0.43 -14.10
N MET A 101 -0.66 0.00 -13.85
CA MET A 101 0.34 0.82 -13.14
C MET A 101 1.53 1.28 -13.98
N THR A 102 1.69 0.81 -15.23
CA THR A 102 2.80 1.18 -16.11
C THR A 102 2.29 1.94 -17.34
N ARG A 103 3.09 2.84 -17.90
CA ARG A 103 2.79 3.63 -19.11
C ARG A 103 3.05 2.85 -20.38
N THR A 104 4.14 2.09 -20.42
CA THR A 104 4.57 1.32 -21.60
C THR A 104 4.15 -0.15 -21.56
N GLY A 105 3.59 -0.62 -20.44
CA GLY A 105 3.36 -2.06 -20.22
C GLY A 105 4.62 -2.80 -19.78
N ASP A 106 5.75 -2.11 -19.59
CA ASP A 106 6.99 -2.72 -19.09
C ASP A 106 6.90 -2.92 -17.57
N PRO A 107 6.92 -4.17 -17.06
CA PRO A 107 6.91 -4.47 -15.64
C PRO A 107 8.07 -3.81 -14.87
N LYS A 108 9.18 -3.45 -15.53
CA LYS A 108 10.29 -2.72 -14.88
C LYS A 108 9.92 -1.31 -14.44
N GLU A 109 8.86 -0.71 -14.98
CA GLU A 109 8.36 0.58 -14.50
C GLU A 109 7.82 0.50 -13.06
N LEU A 110 7.33 -0.68 -12.62
CA LEU A 110 6.92 -0.93 -11.23
C LEU A 110 8.10 -0.79 -10.25
N LEU A 111 9.32 -1.14 -10.70
CA LEU A 111 10.55 -1.05 -9.90
C LEU A 111 11.12 0.37 -9.80
N ARG A 112 10.51 1.36 -10.47
CA ARG A 112 10.92 2.76 -10.40
C ARG A 112 10.02 3.52 -9.43
N GLY A 113 9.14 4.36 -9.95
CA GLY A 113 8.31 5.27 -9.14
C GLY A 113 7.55 4.57 -8.01
N PRO A 114 6.78 3.50 -8.28
CA PRO A 114 6.01 2.81 -7.25
C PRO A 114 6.87 2.18 -6.14
N LEU A 115 7.98 1.52 -6.50
CA LEU A 115 8.89 0.92 -5.52
C LEU A 115 9.62 1.97 -4.66
N PHE A 116 10.12 3.06 -5.28
CA PHE A 116 10.75 4.14 -4.51
C PHE A 116 9.77 4.79 -3.53
N PHE A 117 8.49 4.90 -3.90
CA PHE A 117 7.47 5.42 -3.01
C PHE A 117 7.22 4.52 -1.80
N THR A 118 7.10 3.20 -1.99
CA THR A 118 6.89 2.27 -0.86
C THR A 118 8.11 2.23 0.06
N LEU A 119 9.33 2.26 -0.50
CA LEU A 119 10.56 2.35 0.30
C LEU A 119 10.66 3.65 1.10
N ALA A 120 10.28 4.79 0.52
CA ALA A 120 10.24 6.06 1.25
C ALA A 120 9.22 6.00 2.40
N MET A 121 8.05 5.40 2.17
CA MET A 121 7.03 5.18 3.20
C MET A 121 7.53 4.25 4.31
N GLU A 122 8.26 3.18 4.00
CA GLU A 122 8.89 2.31 4.99
C GLU A 122 9.92 3.08 5.82
N PHE A 123 10.76 3.91 5.19
CA PHE A 123 11.73 4.74 5.88
C PHE A 123 11.05 5.71 6.87
N VAL A 124 10.00 6.42 6.45
CA VAL A 124 9.23 7.29 7.35
C VAL A 124 8.53 6.48 8.44
N GLY A 125 7.95 5.32 8.09
CA GLY A 125 7.28 4.41 9.02
C GLY A 125 8.20 3.82 10.09
N ILE A 126 9.48 3.60 9.78
CA ILE A 126 10.46 3.05 10.74
C ILE A 126 11.08 4.16 11.59
N PHE A 127 11.50 5.26 10.97
CA PHE A 127 12.32 6.28 11.64
C PHE A 127 11.52 7.44 12.24
N TYR A 128 10.30 7.69 11.79
CA TYR A 128 9.50 8.84 12.22
C TYR A 128 8.13 8.48 12.82
N PHE A 129 7.56 7.32 12.47
CA PHE A 129 6.29 6.90 13.05
C PHE A 129 6.49 6.40 14.48
N MET A 130 5.75 6.99 15.43
CA MET A 130 5.78 6.68 16.86
C MET A 130 7.12 6.89 17.59
N THR A 131 8.14 7.49 16.97
CA THR A 131 9.35 7.93 17.67
C THR A 131 9.11 9.12 18.61
N ARG A 132 7.92 9.74 18.55
CA ARG A 132 7.47 10.75 19.52
C ARG A 132 6.22 10.23 20.25
N PRO A 133 6.30 9.93 21.56
CA PRO A 133 5.19 9.43 22.35
C PRO A 133 4.15 10.51 22.75
N GLU A 134 4.17 11.70 22.11
CA GLU A 134 3.41 12.89 22.54
C GLU A 134 2.22 13.26 21.62
N CYS A 135 1.67 12.33 20.84
CA CYS A 135 0.45 12.57 20.06
C CYS A 135 -0.59 11.49 20.30
#